data_AF-A0A8I1ECC0-F1
#
_entry.id   AF-A0A8I1ECC0-F1
#
_cell.length_a   1.000
_cell.length_b   1.000
_cell.length_c   1.000
_cell.angle_alpha   90.00
_cell.angle_beta   90.00
_cell.angle_gamma   90.00
#
_symmetry.space_group_name_H-M   'P 1'
#
loop_
_entity.id
_entity.type
_entity.pdbx_description
1 polymer ?
#
loop_
_entity_poly.entity_id
_entity_poly.type
_entity_poly.pdbx_seq_one_letter_code
_entity_poly.pdbx_strand_id
1 'polypeptide(L)' 'MTFYECLMECASNQELVDQFNRLTGRKVGIADMRTPLDKMIDQASGYQDTLTLKCEDDLRAFIDFCHEAVWVRLPRTA' A
#
# COMPACT_ATOMS: atom_id res chain seq x y z
N MET A 1 -16.38 -13.95 -1.77
CA MET A 1 -15.27 -13.00 -1.66
C MET A 1 -13.97 -13.73 -1.93
N THR A 2 -13.12 -13.18 -2.78
CA THR A 2 -11.75 -13.65 -3.06
C THR A 2 -10.73 -12.84 -2.25
N PHE A 3 -9.50 -13.35 -2.15
CA PHE A 3 -8.44 -12.59 -1.45
C PHE A 3 -8.14 -11.27 -2.15
N TYR A 4 -8.20 -11.24 -3.50
CA TYR A 4 -8.04 -10.02 -4.27
C TYR A 4 -9.10 -8.98 -3.92
N GLU A 5 -10.38 -9.36 -3.84
CA GLU A 5 -11.47 -8.45 -3.43
C GLU A 5 -11.24 -7.92 -2.00
N CYS A 6 -10.87 -8.80 -1.06
CA CYS A 6 -10.55 -8.41 0.32
C CYS A 6 -9.36 -7.43 0.37
N LEU A 7 -8.32 -7.67 -0.41
CA LEU A 7 -7.14 -6.81 -0.49
C LEU A 7 -7.51 -5.44 -1.06
N MET A 8 -8.36 -5.38 -2.09
CA MET A 8 -8.84 -4.12 -2.67
C MET A 8 -9.69 -3.33 -1.67
N GLU A 9 -10.55 -3.98 -0.88
CA GLU A 9 -11.30 -3.35 0.19
C GLU A 9 -10.36 -2.80 1.29
N CYS A 10 -9.35 -3.57 1.68
CA CYS A 10 -8.34 -3.15 2.66
C CYS A 10 -7.53 -1.95 2.15
N ALA A 11 -7.10 -1.96 0.90
CA ALA A 11 -6.36 -0.86 0.28
C ALA A 11 -7.22 0.40 0.11
N SER A 12 -8.53 0.24 -0.06
CA SER A 12 -9.49 1.35 -0.17
C SER A 12 -9.93 1.91 1.18
N ASN A 13 -9.59 1.23 2.28
CA ASN A 13 -9.89 1.67 3.64
C ASN A 13 -8.72 2.50 4.20
N GLN A 14 -8.84 3.83 4.12
CA GLN A 14 -7.78 4.76 4.54
C GLN A 14 -7.39 4.58 6.02
N GLU A 15 -8.36 4.30 6.90
CA GLU A 15 -8.08 4.10 8.31
C GLU A 15 -7.20 2.86 8.53
N LEU A 16 -7.48 1.76 7.84
CA LEU A 16 -6.67 0.54 7.90
C LEU A 16 -5.24 0.80 7.42
N VAL A 17 -5.10 1.51 6.30
CA VAL A 17 -3.81 1.88 5.71
C VAL A 17 -3.01 2.78 6.66
N ASP A 18 -3.66 3.78 7.28
CA ASP A 18 -3.01 4.69 8.23
C ASP A 18 -2.55 3.96 9.50
N GLN A 19 -3.35 3.04 10.03
CA GLN A 19 -2.96 2.24 11.19
C GLN A 19 -1.82 1.27 10.84
N PHE A 20 -1.84 0.65 9.66
CA PHE A 20 -0.73 -0.18 9.20
C PHE A 20 0.57 0.62 9.10
N ASN A 21 0.51 1.80 8.47
CA ASN A 21 1.66 2.70 8.34
C ASN A 21 2.18 3.14 9.71
N ARG A 22 1.29 3.47 10.65
CA ARG A 22 1.63 3.86 12.02
C ARG A 22 2.28 2.73 12.82
N LEU A 23 1.77 1.51 12.71
CA LEU A 23 2.25 0.35 13.48
C LEU A 23 3.57 -0.20 12.96
N THR A 24 3.78 -0.15 11.64
CA THR A 24 4.95 -0.76 11.00
C THR A 24 6.04 0.25 10.64
N GLY A 25 5.73 1.55 10.67
CA GLY A 25 6.62 2.62 10.19
C GLY A 25 6.81 2.63 8.67
N ARG A 26 6.05 1.81 7.94
CA ARG A 26 6.06 1.72 6.47
C ARG A 26 5.14 2.76 5.86
N LYS A 27 5.25 2.97 4.54
CA LYS A 27 4.36 3.87 3.80
C LYS A 27 3.72 3.15 2.63
N VAL A 28 2.53 2.61 2.88
CA VAL A 28 1.65 2.05 1.86
C VAL A 28 0.52 3.04 1.59
N GLY A 29 0.18 3.22 0.32
CA GLY A 29 -0.82 4.17 -0.14
C GLY A 29 -0.26 5.24 -1.07
N ILE A 30 -1.16 6.06 -1.62
CA ILE A 30 -0.86 7.17 -2.53
C ILE A 30 -0.27 8.33 -1.72
N ALA A 31 0.90 8.14 -1.12
CA ALA A 31 1.73 9.25 -0.71
C ALA A 31 2.63 9.68 -1.87
N ASP A 32 2.08 9.75 -3.08
CA ASP A 32 2.69 10.56 -4.13
C ASP A 32 2.16 11.99 -3.95
N MET A 33 2.64 12.65 -2.89
CA MET A 33 2.43 14.08 -2.66
C MET A 33 3.13 14.95 -3.73
N ARG A 34 3.75 14.33 -4.75
CA ARG A 34 4.36 15.03 -5.87
C ARG A 34 3.26 15.56 -6.78
N THR A 35 3.22 16.88 -6.87
CA THR A 35 2.37 17.56 -7.83
C THR A 35 2.75 17.14 -9.26
N PRO A 36 1.87 17.34 -10.26
CA PRO A 36 2.22 17.09 -11.65
C PRO A 36 3.51 17.80 -12.08
N LEU A 37 3.82 18.95 -11.47
CA LEU A 37 5.04 19.69 -11.71
C LEU A 37 6.28 18.95 -11.18
N ASP A 38 6.20 18.41 -9.97
CA ASP A 38 7.29 17.65 -9.34
C ASP A 38 7.64 16.41 -10.17
N LYS A 39 6.63 15.71 -10.71
CA LYS A 39 6.83 14.55 -11.60
C LYS A 39 7.54 14.93 -12.89
N MET A 40 7.20 16.09 -13.48
CA MET A 40 7.86 16.59 -14.68
C MET A 40 9.31 16.99 -14.41
N ILE A 41 9.60 17.57 -13.23
CA ILE A 41 10.95 17.92 -12.81
C ILE A 41 11.78 16.66 -12.56
N ASP A 42 11.23 15.67 -11.87
CA ASP A 42 11.89 14.38 -11.60
C ASP A 42 12.28 13.68 -12.92
N GLN A 43 11.36 13.67 -13.90
CA GLN A 43 11.60 13.09 -15.22
C GLN A 43 12.67 13.86 -16.00
N ALA A 44 12.66 15.20 -15.96
CA ALA A 44 13.62 16.04 -16.68
C ALA A 44 15.01 16.03 -16.04
N SER A 45 15.10 15.85 -14.72
CA SER A 45 16.36 15.82 -13.96
C SER A 45 17.01 14.43 -13.88
N GLY A 46 16.31 13.38 -14.35
CA GLY A 46 16.79 12.01 -14.28
C GLY A 46 16.69 11.38 -12.90
N TYR A 47 15.81 11.91 -12.03
CA TYR A 47 15.50 11.30 -10.74
C TYR A 47 14.86 9.93 -10.95
N GLN A 48 15.64 8.87 -10.77
CA GLN A 48 15.12 7.51 -10.70
C GLN A 48 14.54 7.29 -9.31
N ASP A 49 13.24 7.00 -9.29
CA ASP A 49 12.45 6.83 -8.09
C ASP A 49 13.01 5.68 -7.24
N THR A 50 13.88 5.99 -6.30
CA THR A 50 14.36 5.02 -5.28
C THR A 50 13.24 4.59 -4.34
N LEU A 51 12.05 5.20 -4.47
CA LEU A 51 10.80 4.74 -3.87
C LEU A 51 10.25 3.48 -4.51
N THR A 52 10.63 3.07 -5.73
CA THR A 52 10.01 1.89 -6.37
C THR A 52 10.34 0.58 -5.65
N LEU A 53 11.61 0.35 -5.29
CA LEU A 53 12.02 -0.85 -4.53
C LEU A 53 11.48 -0.86 -3.09
N LYS A 54 11.43 0.31 -2.44
CA LYS A 54 10.90 0.42 -1.08
C LYS A 54 9.38 0.27 -1.04
N CYS A 55 8.69 0.74 -2.09
CA CYS A 55 7.25 0.55 -2.29
C CYS A 55 6.89 -0.92 -2.51
N GLU A 56 7.71 -1.71 -3.22
CA GLU A 56 7.43 -3.14 -3.39
C GLU A 56 7.50 -3.91 -2.08
N ASP A 57 8.54 -3.69 -1.27
CA ASP A 57 8.68 -4.33 0.05
C ASP A 57 7.58 -3.88 1.03
N ASP A 58 7.22 -2.60 1.02
CA ASP A 58 6.15 -2.06 1.84
C ASP A 58 4.78 -2.62 1.40
N LEU A 59 4.53 -2.71 0.09
CA LEU A 59 3.31 -3.31 -0.46
C LEU A 59 3.22 -4.79 -0.11
N ARG A 60 4.33 -5.53 -0.20
CA ARG A 60 4.37 -6.95 0.17
C ARG A 60 4.05 -7.15 1.65
N ALA A 61 4.64 -6.33 2.53
CA ALA A 61 4.34 -6.35 3.95
C ALA A 61 2.87 -6.03 4.24
N PHE A 62 2.24 -5.15 3.47
CA PHE A 62 0.81 -4.85 3.61
C PHE A 62 -0.09 -5.99 3.11
N ILE A 63 0.27 -6.65 2.01
CA ILE A 63 -0.43 -7.84 1.51
C ILE A 63 -0.39 -8.95 2.57
N ASP A 64 0.79 -9.21 3.14
CA ASP A 64 0.97 -10.22 4.20
C ASP A 64 0.14 -9.87 5.44
N PHE A 65 0.15 -8.60 5.84
CA PHE A 65 -0.71 -8.11 6.92
C PHE A 65 -2.20 -8.32 6.63
N CYS A 66 -2.68 -7.95 5.44
CA CYS A 66 -4.09 -8.14 5.06
C CYS A 66 -4.47 -9.62 5.05
N HIS A 67 -3.56 -10.48 4.58
CA HIS A 67 -3.77 -11.92 4.59
C HIS A 67 -3.93 -12.45 6.02
N GLU A 68 -2.99 -12.13 6.89
CA GLU A 68 -3.01 -12.63 8.26
C GLU A 68 -4.13 -11.98 9.08
N ALA A 69 -4.16 -10.66 9.17
CA ALA A 69 -5.03 -9.91 10.07
C ALA A 69 -6.50 -9.88 9.64
N VAL A 70 -6.79 -9.96 8.34
CA VAL A 70 -8.16 -9.83 7.81
C VAL A 70 -8.61 -11.13 7.17
N TRP A 71 -7.94 -11.57 6.10
CA TRP A 71 -8.39 -12.68 5.26
C TRP A 71 -8.56 -14.00 6.01
N VAL A 72 -7.55 -14.42 6.78
CA VAL A 72 -7.60 -15.68 7.54
C VAL A 72 -8.68 -15.68 8.62
N ARG A 73 -9.09 -14.51 9.11
CA ARG A 73 -10.07 -14.33 10.19
C ARG A 73 -11.50 -14.14 9.67
N LEU A 74 -11.69 -13.98 8.37
CA LEU A 74 -13.02 -13.86 7.78
C LEU A 74 -13.75 -15.20 7.86
N PRO A 75 -15.03 -15.20 8.31
CA PRO A 75 -15.81 -16.42 8.37
C PRO A 75 -16.00 -16.97 6.96
N ARG A 76 -15.57 -18.23 6.75
CA ARG A 76 -15.93 -18.96 5.53
C ARG A 76 -17.41 -19.29 5.65
N THR A 77 -18.25 -18.56 4.93
CA THR A 77 -19.65 -18.93 4.75
C THR A 77 -19.69 -20.34 4.16
N ALA A 78 -20.19 -21.29 4.96
CA ALA A 78 -20.41 -22.68 4.59
C ALA A 78 -21.57 -22.82 3.60
#